data_AF-S2YJY0-F1
#
_entry.id   AF-S2YJY0-F1
#
_cell.length_a   1.000
_cell.length_b   1.000
_cell.length_c   1.000
_cell.angle_alpha   90.00
_cell.angle_beta   90.00
_cell.angle_gamma   90.00
#
_symmetry.space_group_name_H-M   'P 1'
#
loop_
_entity.id
_entity.type
_entity.pdbx_description
1 polymer ?
#
loop_
_entity_poly.entity_id
_entity_poly.type
_entity_poly.pdbx_seq_one_letter_code
_entity_poly.pdbx_strand_id
1 'polypeptide(L)'
;MANPELAALTGDYTIDTAHSTIGFTVRHAMVTNVKGKFLDFTGSLHLDGSDPSASTASIDVKMESIDTGSADRDGHLKSADFFKIDEFPTMTFRSTKAESLDGDDYRITGDLEILGTTKPVTIDLEFNGAAKDPFGNERVGFEGKAEILRSEWGLTWNAALETGGVLVSDKIKLNFDISAIKNA
;
A
#
# COMPACT_ATOMS: atom_id res chain seq x y z
N MET A 1 -2.51 13.21 -28.24
CA MET A 1 -1.22 13.89 -27.97
C MET A 1 -1.02 13.79 -26.46
N ALA A 2 0.11 13.27 -26.00
CA ALA A 2 0.38 13.18 -24.55
C ALA A 2 0.35 14.59 -23.91
N ASN A 3 -0.13 14.69 -22.68
CA ASN A 3 -0.09 15.94 -21.92
C ASN A 3 1.40 16.28 -21.67
N PRO A 4 1.92 17.43 -22.16
CA PRO A 4 3.32 17.78 -22.02
C PRO A 4 3.78 17.93 -20.56
N GLU A 5 2.87 18.27 -19.65
CA GLU A 5 3.17 18.35 -18.22
C GLU A 5 3.39 16.96 -17.62
N LEU A 6 2.55 15.98 -17.97
CA LEU A 6 2.73 14.58 -17.56
C LEU A 6 4.01 14.01 -18.18
N ALA A 7 4.26 14.25 -19.47
CA ALA A 7 5.47 13.75 -20.14
C ALA A 7 6.77 14.19 -19.44
N ALA A 8 6.81 15.41 -18.88
CA ALA A 8 7.96 15.92 -18.12
C ALA A 8 8.21 15.17 -16.80
N LEU A 9 7.20 14.47 -16.26
CA LEU A 9 7.31 13.62 -15.08
C LEU A 9 7.88 12.23 -15.38
N THR A 10 8.25 11.95 -16.64
CA THR A 10 8.89 10.68 -16.97
C THR A 10 10.22 10.54 -16.21
N GLY A 11 10.42 9.38 -15.57
CA GLY A 11 11.65 9.05 -14.88
C GLY A 11 11.47 8.07 -13.72
N ASP A 12 12.56 7.82 -13.03
CA ASP A 12 12.59 6.96 -11.84
C ASP A 12 12.47 7.79 -10.58
N TYR A 13 11.68 7.30 -9.63
CA TYR A 13 11.38 7.96 -8.38
C TYR A 13 11.60 7.01 -7.20
N THR A 14 12.02 7.57 -6.08
CA THR A 14 12.11 6.88 -4.80
C THR A 14 10.99 7.36 -3.88
N ILE A 15 10.24 6.44 -3.28
CA ILE A 15 9.20 6.78 -2.30
C ILE A 15 9.86 7.40 -1.06
N ASP A 16 9.36 8.58 -0.67
CA ASP A 16 9.74 9.26 0.56
C ASP A 16 8.87 8.74 1.72
N THR A 17 9.41 7.79 2.47
CA THR A 17 8.73 7.14 3.60
C THR A 17 8.24 8.15 4.64
N ALA A 18 8.95 9.26 4.85
CA ALA A 18 8.58 10.26 5.86
C ALA A 18 7.32 11.05 5.50
N HIS A 19 6.98 11.11 4.21
CA HIS A 19 5.81 11.80 3.68
C HIS A 19 4.83 10.84 2.99
N SER A 20 4.93 9.54 3.32
CA SER A 20 4.08 8.51 2.77
C SER A 20 3.40 7.70 3.87
N THR A 21 2.22 7.17 3.58
CA THR A 21 1.45 6.26 4.44
C THR A 21 1.06 5.02 3.65
N ILE A 22 1.38 3.85 4.20
CA ILE A 22 0.77 2.57 3.84
C ILE A 22 -0.13 2.17 5.01
N GLY A 23 -1.42 2.45 4.87
CA GLY A 23 -2.41 2.30 5.91
C GLY A 23 -3.41 1.19 5.62
N PHE A 24 -4.03 0.70 6.70
CA PHE A 24 -5.15 -0.20 6.61
C PHE A 24 -6.22 0.12 7.66
N THR A 25 -7.45 -0.31 7.36
CA THR A 25 -8.57 -0.29 8.28
C THR A 25 -9.27 -1.64 8.27
N VAL A 26 -9.50 -2.20 9.45
CA VAL A 26 -10.24 -3.45 9.65
C VAL A 26 -11.40 -3.23 10.60
N ARG A 27 -12.54 -3.87 10.33
CA ARG A 27 -13.69 -3.82 11.23
C ARG A 27 -13.52 -4.85 12.35
N HIS A 28 -13.72 -4.38 13.59
CA HIS A 28 -13.58 -5.13 14.84
C HIS A 28 -14.92 -5.30 15.54
N ALA A 29 -15.19 -6.51 16.01
CA ALA A 29 -16.44 -6.96 16.62
C ALA A 29 -17.70 -6.58 15.82
N MET A 30 -17.56 -6.42 14.50
CA MET A 30 -18.60 -5.92 13.58
C MET A 30 -19.10 -4.49 13.84
N VAL A 31 -18.53 -3.75 14.80
CA VAL A 31 -19.08 -2.46 15.28
C VAL A 31 -18.09 -1.29 15.20
N THR A 32 -16.80 -1.53 15.39
CA THR A 32 -15.77 -0.47 15.40
C THR A 32 -14.71 -0.71 14.33
N ASN A 33 -13.92 0.32 14.03
CA ASN A 33 -12.79 0.21 13.12
C ASN A 33 -11.49 0.29 13.91
N VAL A 34 -10.59 -0.66 13.66
CA VAL A 34 -9.17 -0.55 14.01
C VAL A 34 -8.44 -0.04 12.79
N LYS A 35 -7.65 1.02 12.99
CA LYS A 35 -6.76 1.57 11.97
C LYS A 35 -5.34 1.17 12.30
N GLY A 36 -4.55 0.88 11.28
CA GLY A 36 -3.12 0.66 11.43
C GLY A 36 -2.36 1.13 10.21
N LYS A 37 -1.04 1.12 10.34
CA LYS A 37 -0.10 1.49 9.29
C LYS A 37 1.22 0.76 9.48
N PHE A 38 2.06 0.81 8.47
CA PHE A 38 3.44 0.35 8.54
C PHE A 38 4.38 1.54 8.54
N LEU A 39 5.34 1.55 9.47
CA LEU A 39 6.25 2.68 9.70
C LEU A 39 7.57 2.57 8.94
N ASP A 40 7.97 1.37 8.52
CA ASP A 40 9.24 1.10 7.83
C ASP A 40 8.96 0.37 6.52
N PHE A 41 9.11 1.11 5.44
CA PHE A 41 8.98 0.61 4.09
C PHE A 41 9.87 1.41 3.14
N THR A 42 10.18 0.80 2.00
CA THR A 42 10.87 1.43 0.88
C THR A 42 10.09 1.17 -0.39
N GLY A 43 10.28 2.01 -1.40
CA GLY A 43 9.73 1.72 -2.71
C GLY A 43 10.30 2.60 -3.80
N SER A 44 10.10 2.14 -5.03
CA SER A 44 10.54 2.80 -6.25
C SER A 44 9.42 2.79 -7.26
N LEU A 45 9.32 3.88 -8.03
CA LEU A 45 8.38 4.04 -9.13
C LEU A 45 9.17 4.31 -10.39
N HIS A 46 8.74 3.72 -11.50
CA HIS A 46 9.06 4.23 -12.83
C HIS A 46 7.79 4.87 -13.36
N LEU A 47 7.83 6.16 -13.68
CA LEU A 47 6.70 6.85 -14.29
C LEU A 47 7.03 7.12 -15.76
N ASP A 48 6.11 6.77 -16.64
CA ASP A 48 6.11 7.20 -18.04
C ASP A 48 4.88 8.06 -18.28
N GLY A 49 5.09 9.38 -18.34
CA GLY A 49 3.99 10.32 -18.54
C GLY A 49 3.54 10.46 -20.00
N SER A 50 4.27 9.86 -20.94
CA SER A 50 3.88 9.80 -22.36
C SER A 50 3.04 8.56 -22.64
N ASP A 51 3.33 7.47 -21.93
CA ASP A 51 2.58 6.21 -21.92
C ASP A 51 2.45 5.67 -20.49
N PRO A 52 1.39 6.06 -19.75
CA PRO A 52 1.19 5.60 -18.38
C PRO A 52 1.17 4.08 -18.20
N SER A 53 0.87 3.32 -19.25
CA SER A 53 0.86 1.84 -19.19
C SER A 53 2.25 1.23 -19.04
N ALA A 54 3.31 1.98 -19.34
CA ALA A 54 4.70 1.59 -19.12
C ALA A 54 5.21 1.91 -17.70
N SER A 55 4.39 2.55 -16.85
CA SER A 55 4.75 2.85 -15.47
C SER A 55 4.76 1.61 -14.59
N THR A 56 5.67 1.57 -13.61
CA THR A 56 5.79 0.47 -12.65
C THR A 56 6.00 0.96 -11.22
N ALA A 57 5.68 0.13 -10.25
CA ALA A 57 5.88 0.38 -8.82
C ALA A 57 6.33 -0.88 -8.09
N SER A 58 7.25 -0.73 -7.16
CA SER A 58 7.65 -1.78 -6.21
C SER A 58 7.77 -1.22 -4.80
N ILE A 59 7.24 -1.96 -3.83
CA ILE A 59 7.24 -1.58 -2.42
C ILE A 59 7.65 -2.78 -1.57
N ASP A 60 8.53 -2.54 -0.61
CA ASP A 60 8.94 -3.51 0.42
C ASP A 60 8.64 -2.94 1.80
N VAL A 61 7.86 -3.68 2.58
CA VAL A 61 7.41 -3.30 3.92
C VAL A 61 8.03 -4.23 4.95
N LYS A 62 8.64 -3.68 6.01
CA LYS A 62 9.08 -4.48 7.16
C LYS A 62 7.92 -4.72 8.11
N MET A 63 7.55 -5.98 8.31
CA MET A 63 6.37 -6.35 9.08
C MET A 63 6.49 -6.01 10.58
N GLU A 64 7.72 -5.93 11.10
CA GLU A 64 8.01 -5.42 12.46
C GLU A 64 7.47 -4.01 12.70
N SER A 65 7.31 -3.22 11.64
CA SER A 65 6.90 -1.81 11.72
C SER A 65 5.39 -1.59 11.81
N ILE A 66 4.60 -2.66 11.92
CA ILE A 66 3.16 -2.54 12.08
C ILE A 66 2.82 -1.77 13.37
N ASP A 67 1.97 -0.77 13.23
CA ASP A 67 1.50 0.09 14.30
C ASP A 67 -0.01 0.28 14.19
N THR A 68 -0.72 -0.12 15.25
CA THR A 68 -2.16 0.12 15.39
C THR A 68 -2.46 1.02 16.59
N GLY A 69 -1.43 1.62 17.21
CA GLY A 69 -1.54 2.43 18.42
C GLY A 69 -1.79 1.61 19.69
N SER A 70 -1.49 0.30 19.68
CA SER A 70 -1.65 -0.58 20.85
C SER A 70 -0.57 -1.65 20.86
N ALA A 71 0.41 -1.49 21.74
CA ALA A 71 1.58 -2.35 21.83
C ALA A 71 1.22 -3.85 21.97
N ASP A 72 0.20 -4.19 22.77
CA ASP A 72 -0.25 -5.58 22.93
C ASP A 72 -0.80 -6.16 21.63
N ARG A 73 -1.61 -5.39 20.90
CA ARG A 73 -2.16 -5.82 19.62
C ARG A 73 -1.07 -5.90 18.56
N ASP A 74 -0.16 -4.94 18.53
CA ASP A 74 0.96 -4.93 17.59
C ASP A 74 1.87 -6.15 17.84
N GLY A 75 2.14 -6.48 19.11
CA GLY A 75 2.84 -7.71 19.49
C GLY A 75 2.12 -8.98 19.04
N HIS A 76 0.79 -9.05 19.19
CA HIS A 76 0.01 -10.18 18.72
C HIS A 76 0.00 -10.30 17.18
N LEU A 77 -0.11 -9.18 16.44
CA LEU A 77 -0.06 -9.19 14.98
C LEU A 77 1.28 -9.72 14.45
N LYS A 78 2.38 -9.50 15.18
CA LYS A 78 3.71 -9.99 14.81
C LYS A 78 3.89 -11.50 15.06
N SER A 79 3.10 -12.09 15.96
CA SER A 79 3.28 -13.46 16.42
C SER A 79 2.99 -14.50 15.33
N ALA A 80 3.32 -15.76 15.62
CA ALA A 80 3.03 -16.90 14.77
C ALA A 80 1.54 -17.19 14.56
N ASP A 81 0.66 -16.61 15.39
CA ASP A 81 -0.79 -16.71 15.23
C ASP A 81 -1.33 -15.78 14.13
N PHE A 82 -0.51 -14.83 13.66
CA PHE A 82 -0.90 -13.84 12.67
C PHE A 82 0.16 -13.69 11.56
N PHE A 83 1.01 -12.65 11.55
CA PHE A 83 1.95 -12.43 10.43
C PHE A 83 3.22 -13.28 10.49
N LYS A 84 3.52 -13.94 11.62
CA LYS A 84 4.66 -14.85 11.77
C LYS A 84 5.98 -14.20 11.28
N ILE A 85 6.25 -12.98 11.76
CA ILE A 85 7.27 -12.11 11.15
C ILE A 85 8.70 -12.63 11.30
N ASP A 86 8.95 -13.53 12.25
CA ASP A 86 10.25 -14.19 12.40
C ASP A 86 10.59 -15.08 11.19
N GLU A 87 9.58 -15.59 10.48
CA GLU A 87 9.73 -16.37 9.25
C GLU A 87 9.44 -15.54 7.99
N PHE A 88 8.51 -14.59 8.10
CA PHE A 88 8.08 -13.73 6.99
C PHE A 88 8.24 -12.25 7.37
N PRO A 89 9.49 -11.73 7.42
CA PRO A 89 9.76 -10.38 7.93
C PRO A 89 9.33 -9.27 6.98
N THR A 90 8.96 -9.60 5.74
CA THR A 90 8.70 -8.65 4.66
C THR A 90 7.38 -8.95 3.96
N MET A 91 6.61 -7.90 3.69
CA MET A 91 5.50 -7.89 2.72
C MET A 91 5.96 -7.10 1.49
N THR A 92 5.69 -7.62 0.30
CA THR A 92 6.16 -7.00 -0.95
C THR A 92 5.02 -6.79 -1.93
N PHE A 93 5.03 -5.66 -2.64
CA PHE A 93 4.18 -5.41 -3.79
C PHE A 93 5.04 -5.19 -5.04
N ARG A 94 4.67 -5.82 -6.15
CA ARG A 94 5.32 -5.65 -7.47
C ARG A 94 4.27 -5.47 -8.55
N SER A 95 4.21 -4.28 -9.16
CA SER A 95 3.23 -4.00 -10.22
C SER A 95 3.42 -4.88 -11.44
N THR A 96 2.31 -5.32 -12.03
CA THR A 96 2.27 -6.07 -13.28
C THR A 96 1.55 -5.31 -14.39
N LYS A 97 0.75 -4.30 -14.04
CA LYS A 97 0.01 -3.48 -15.00
C LYS A 97 -0.31 -2.09 -14.42
N ALA A 98 -0.15 -1.06 -15.24
CA ALA A 98 -0.63 0.29 -14.97
C ALA A 98 -1.64 0.70 -16.06
N GLU A 99 -2.66 1.45 -15.66
CA GLU A 99 -3.75 1.90 -16.53
C GLU A 99 -4.09 3.35 -16.20
N SER A 100 -4.25 4.18 -17.24
CA SER A 100 -4.94 5.47 -17.12
C SER A 100 -6.44 5.21 -17.24
N LEU A 101 -7.23 5.69 -16.28
CA LEU A 101 -8.68 5.49 -16.27
C LEU A 101 -9.40 6.68 -16.88
N ASP A 102 -9.06 7.90 -16.47
CA ASP A 102 -9.40 9.18 -17.10
C ASP A 102 -8.89 10.32 -16.19
N GLY A 103 -8.51 11.47 -16.76
CA GLY A 103 -8.04 12.62 -15.96
C GLY A 103 -6.81 12.27 -15.10
N ASP A 104 -6.94 12.49 -13.80
CA ASP A 104 -5.90 12.19 -12.80
C ASP A 104 -6.09 10.81 -12.13
N ASP A 105 -7.07 10.01 -12.60
CA ASP A 105 -7.34 8.67 -12.08
C ASP A 105 -6.54 7.60 -12.84
N TYR A 106 -5.88 6.75 -12.06
CA TYR A 106 -5.08 5.63 -12.53
C TYR A 106 -5.44 4.36 -11.77
N ARG A 107 -5.04 3.23 -12.34
CA ARG A 107 -5.16 1.93 -11.70
C ARG A 107 -3.87 1.16 -11.85
N ILE A 108 -3.37 0.63 -10.74
CA ILE A 108 -2.20 -0.25 -10.74
C ILE A 108 -2.61 -1.62 -10.22
N THR A 109 -2.25 -2.66 -10.95
CA THR A 109 -2.39 -4.05 -10.51
C THR A 109 -1.01 -4.62 -10.30
N GLY A 110 -0.84 -5.42 -9.25
CA GLY A 110 0.44 -6.06 -8.94
C GLY A 110 0.30 -7.24 -8.00
N ASP A 111 1.38 -7.98 -7.90
CA ASP A 111 1.50 -9.14 -7.02
C ASP A 111 1.84 -8.66 -5.60
N LEU A 112 0.94 -8.95 -4.66
CA LEU A 112 1.11 -8.71 -3.24
C LEU A 112 1.47 -10.03 -2.55
N GLU A 113 2.64 -10.07 -1.94
CA GLU A 113 3.10 -11.21 -1.13
C GLU A 113 2.99 -10.89 0.36
N ILE A 114 2.23 -11.73 1.09
CA ILE A 114 2.08 -11.70 2.54
C ILE A 114 2.15 -13.15 3.03
N LEU A 115 2.93 -13.41 4.08
CA LEU A 115 3.04 -14.74 4.70
C LEU A 115 3.41 -15.84 3.67
N GLY A 116 4.32 -15.52 2.74
CA GLY A 116 4.75 -16.42 1.67
C GLY A 116 3.67 -16.77 0.63
N THR A 117 2.51 -16.12 0.68
CA THR A 117 1.43 -16.28 -0.30
C THR A 117 1.38 -15.06 -1.19
N THR A 118 1.44 -15.27 -2.51
CA THR A 118 1.35 -14.21 -3.51
C THR A 118 -0.01 -14.20 -4.19
N LYS A 119 -0.67 -13.04 -4.24
CA LYS A 119 -1.95 -12.84 -4.93
C LYS A 119 -1.98 -11.47 -5.61
N PRO A 120 -2.70 -11.33 -6.73
CA PRO A 120 -2.86 -10.02 -7.37
C PRO A 120 -3.77 -9.11 -6.55
N VAL A 121 -3.39 -7.84 -6.45
CA VAL A 121 -4.22 -6.75 -5.91
C VAL A 121 -4.26 -5.62 -6.91
N THR A 122 -5.44 -5.02 -7.05
CA THR A 122 -5.66 -3.82 -7.84
C THR A 122 -5.89 -2.64 -6.91
N ILE A 123 -5.15 -1.57 -7.13
CA ILE A 123 -5.19 -0.33 -6.36
C ILE A 123 -5.63 0.78 -7.30
N ASP A 124 -6.70 1.47 -6.94
CA ASP A 124 -7.14 2.69 -7.60
C ASP A 124 -6.34 3.86 -7.01
N LEU A 125 -5.80 4.71 -7.88
CA LEU A 125 -4.90 5.80 -7.57
C LEU A 125 -5.42 7.11 -8.16
N GLU A 126 -5.27 8.20 -7.41
CA GLU A 126 -5.46 9.57 -7.89
C GLU A 126 -4.10 10.28 -7.87
N PHE A 127 -3.70 10.87 -8.99
CA PHE A 127 -2.51 11.70 -9.08
C PHE A 127 -2.80 13.10 -8.56
N ASN A 128 -2.21 13.45 -7.41
CA ASN A 128 -2.45 14.72 -6.73
C ASN A 128 -1.54 15.85 -7.19
N GLY A 129 -0.69 15.60 -8.19
CA GLY A 129 0.18 16.59 -8.81
C GLY A 129 1.67 16.41 -8.52
N ALA A 130 2.46 17.35 -9.06
CA ALA A 130 3.91 17.41 -8.93
C ALA A 130 4.38 18.79 -8.48
N ALA A 131 5.49 18.83 -7.75
CA ALA A 131 6.08 20.08 -7.27
C ALA A 131 7.60 19.97 -7.13
N LYS A 132 8.30 21.10 -7.28
CA LYS A 132 9.70 21.23 -6.84
C LYS A 132 9.72 21.75 -5.41
N ASP A 133 10.34 21.02 -4.50
CA ASP A 133 10.42 21.43 -3.09
C ASP A 133 11.49 22.51 -2.86
N PRO A 134 11.52 23.17 -1.67
CA PRO A 134 12.50 24.21 -1.36
C PRO A 134 13.97 23.73 -1.35
N PHE A 135 14.21 22.42 -1.33
CA PHE A 135 15.54 21.81 -1.39
C PHE A 135 15.95 21.45 -2.83
N GLY A 136 15.06 21.66 -3.79
CA GLY A 136 15.29 21.44 -5.21
C GLY A 136 14.87 20.06 -5.71
N ASN A 137 14.25 19.22 -4.88
CA ASN A 137 13.79 17.90 -5.28
C ASN A 137 12.51 18.00 -6.10
N GLU A 138 12.41 17.23 -7.19
CA GLU A 138 11.14 17.06 -7.92
C GLU A 138 10.31 15.97 -7.24
N ARG A 139 9.07 16.29 -6.88
CA ARG A 139 8.15 15.42 -6.16
C ARG A 139 6.88 15.16 -6.94
N VAL A 140 6.32 13.97 -6.73
CA VAL A 140 4.98 13.56 -7.18
C VAL A 140 4.18 13.03 -6.00
N GLY A 141 2.86 13.21 -6.05
CA GLY A 141 1.94 12.75 -5.02
C GLY A 141 0.84 11.86 -5.59
N PHE A 142 0.51 10.78 -4.89
CA PHE A 142 -0.63 9.91 -5.22
C PHE A 142 -1.44 9.59 -3.96
N GLU A 143 -2.77 9.58 -4.06
CA GLU A 143 -3.65 8.92 -3.08
C GLU A 143 -4.10 7.58 -3.66
N GLY A 144 -4.25 6.54 -2.83
CA GLY A 144 -4.67 5.23 -3.29
C GLY A 144 -5.61 4.50 -2.35
N LYS A 145 -6.46 3.63 -2.90
CA LYS A 145 -7.37 2.76 -2.14
C LYS A 145 -7.49 1.37 -2.76
N ALA A 146 -7.62 0.36 -1.91
CA ALA A 146 -7.95 -1.00 -2.32
C ALA A 146 -8.73 -1.73 -1.22
N GLU A 147 -9.37 -2.84 -1.57
CA GLU A 147 -9.94 -3.78 -0.60
C GLU A 147 -9.39 -5.18 -0.88
N ILE A 148 -9.01 -5.90 0.18
CA ILE A 148 -8.56 -7.29 0.11
C ILE A 148 -9.29 -8.15 1.13
N LEU A 149 -9.23 -9.47 0.97
CA LEU A 149 -9.66 -10.44 1.96
C LEU A 149 -8.43 -11.08 2.60
N ARG A 150 -8.21 -10.87 3.90
CA ARG A 150 -7.00 -11.37 4.57
C ARG A 150 -6.88 -12.90 4.51
N SER A 151 -8.01 -13.61 4.43
CA SER A 151 -8.06 -15.06 4.29
C SER A 151 -7.38 -15.57 3.00
N GLU A 152 -7.31 -14.76 1.94
CA GLU A 152 -6.65 -15.15 0.68
C GLU A 152 -5.12 -15.29 0.81
N TRP A 153 -4.54 -14.68 1.86
CA TRP A 153 -3.13 -14.79 2.24
C TRP A 153 -2.91 -15.69 3.47
N GLY A 154 -3.91 -16.49 3.86
CA GLY A 154 -3.80 -17.43 4.98
C GLY A 154 -3.96 -16.82 6.37
N LEU A 155 -4.20 -15.50 6.48
CA LEU A 155 -4.47 -14.82 7.75
C LEU A 155 -5.90 -15.13 8.20
N THR A 156 -6.09 -16.27 8.85
CA THR A 156 -7.42 -16.82 9.17
C THR A 156 -7.80 -16.73 10.64
N TRP A 157 -6.89 -16.27 11.52
CA TRP A 157 -7.16 -16.12 12.96
C TRP A 157 -8.45 -15.36 13.23
N ASN A 158 -9.28 -15.86 14.14
CA ASN A 158 -10.50 -15.17 14.54
C ASN A 158 -11.05 -15.69 15.87
N ALA A 159 -11.98 -14.94 16.45
CA ALA A 159 -12.80 -15.38 17.56
C ALA A 159 -14.29 -15.21 17.22
N ALA A 160 -15.11 -16.20 17.57
CA ALA A 160 -16.56 -16.11 17.41
C ALA A 160 -17.16 -15.18 18.47
N LEU A 161 -18.19 -14.41 18.10
CA LEU A 161 -18.94 -13.55 19.02
C LEU A 161 -20.22 -14.24 19.46
N GLU A 162 -20.61 -14.06 20.73
CA GLU A 162 -21.89 -14.56 21.26
C GLU A 162 -23.10 -13.98 20.51
N THR A 163 -22.96 -12.75 20.02
CA THR A 163 -23.98 -12.05 19.21
C THR A 163 -24.05 -12.53 17.75
N GLY A 164 -23.26 -13.54 17.39
CA GLY A 164 -23.05 -13.97 16.01
C GLY A 164 -22.01 -13.13 15.27
N GLY A 165 -21.40 -13.74 14.25
CA GLY A 165 -20.30 -13.14 13.49
C GLY A 165 -18.93 -13.39 14.12
N VAL A 166 -17.97 -12.57 13.72
CA VAL A 166 -16.54 -12.74 14.05
C VAL A 166 -15.92 -11.47 14.62
N LEU A 167 -14.88 -11.63 15.43
CA LEU A 167 -14.18 -10.54 16.09
C LEU A 167 -13.41 -9.65 15.11
N VAL A 168 -12.78 -10.24 14.08
CA VAL A 168 -12.00 -9.50 13.09
C VAL A 168 -12.55 -9.79 11.70
N SER A 169 -13.01 -8.74 11.00
CA SER A 169 -13.52 -8.87 9.64
C SER A 169 -12.47 -9.46 8.70
N ASP A 170 -12.92 -10.22 7.70
CA ASP A 170 -12.04 -10.74 6.65
C ASP A 170 -11.63 -9.63 5.66
N LYS A 171 -12.53 -8.66 5.44
CA LYS A 171 -12.27 -7.51 4.58
C LYS A 171 -11.33 -6.53 5.25
N ILE A 172 -10.24 -6.21 4.57
CA ILE A 172 -9.30 -5.15 4.92
C ILE A 172 -9.42 -4.05 3.86
N LYS A 173 -9.56 -2.81 4.33
CA LYS A 173 -9.44 -1.64 3.47
C LYS A 173 -8.01 -1.14 3.53
N LEU A 174 -7.38 -0.94 2.38
CA LEU A 174 -6.06 -0.36 2.25
C LEU A 174 -6.21 1.10 1.82
N ASN A 175 -5.38 1.97 2.39
CA ASN A 175 -5.31 3.39 2.04
C ASN A 175 -3.85 3.80 1.91
N PHE A 176 -3.56 4.59 0.88
CA PHE A 176 -2.21 5.01 0.54
C PHE A 176 -2.18 6.52 0.34
N ASP A 177 -1.16 7.15 0.90
CA ASP A 177 -0.77 8.52 0.59
C ASP A 177 0.71 8.43 0.25
N ILE A 178 1.09 8.63 -1.01
CA ILE A 178 2.45 8.38 -1.48
C ILE A 178 3.06 9.68 -1.96
N SER A 179 4.21 10.04 -1.39
CA SER A 179 5.11 11.05 -1.94
C SER A 179 6.35 10.36 -2.46
N ALA A 180 6.76 10.67 -3.69
CA ALA A 180 7.99 10.15 -4.27
C ALA A 180 8.85 11.29 -4.85
N ILE A 181 10.17 11.14 -4.72
CA ILE A 181 11.18 12.10 -5.18
C ILE A 181 11.86 11.53 -6.42
N LYS A 182 11.97 12.34 -7.47
CA LYS A 182 12.67 11.95 -8.70
C LYS A 182 14.15 11.72 -8.43
N ASN A 183 14.68 10.64 -8.97
CA ASN A 183 16.10 10.33 -8.91
C ASN A 183 16.88 11.29 -9.82
N ALA A 184 18.11 11.63 -9.42
CA ALA A 184 18.99 12.54 -10.14
C ALA A 184 19.61 11.91 -11.40
#